data_AF-A0A9E2ZVE0-F1
#
_entry.id   AF-A0A9E2ZVE0-F1
#
_cell.length_a   1.000
_cell.length_b   1.000
_cell.length_c   1.000
_cell.angle_alpha   90.00
_cell.angle_beta   90.00
_cell.angle_gamma   90.00
#
_symmetry.space_group_name_H-M   'P 1'
#
loop_
_entity.id
_entity.type
_entity.pdbx_description
1 polymer ?
#
loop_
_entity_poly.entity_id
_entity_poly.type
_entity_poly.pdbx_seq_one_letter_code
_entity_poly.pdbx_strand_id
1 'polypeptide(L)'
;YITSTSRVGYGLARNRYFPRAFQFVDRNGIPWVSLIFAFLLGLLFLLPFPSWHSLVSLVTSASVLMYAGAPLSLGAFRGQVPEQPRPYRVPGASVVAPLAFVIANMIIYWSGFETLWKLGICIAIGYILIGANWLAFPADRPPLDWRSAQWLFPYLIGMGILSWQGQYGPGNTFRIPFWWDMLIVAAFALAIYYWAMRTKLPKTEMMELVARQSGQDELPDTGLQH
;
A
#
# COMPACT_ATOMS: atom_id res chain seq x y z
N TYR A 1 13.46 11.71 6.68
CA TYR A 1 13.24 10.96 5.43
C TYR A 1 14.14 9.73 5.32
N ILE A 2 15.46 9.85 5.16
CA ILE A 2 16.35 8.70 4.91
C ILE A 2 16.32 7.63 6.03
N THR A 3 16.34 8.05 7.29
CA THR A 3 16.24 7.14 8.45
C THR A 3 14.90 6.42 8.54
N SER A 4 13.82 7.06 8.07
CA SER A 4 12.49 6.45 8.05
C SER A 4 12.39 5.41 6.92
N THR A 5 12.91 5.72 5.74
CA THR A 5 12.94 4.80 4.58
C THR A 5 13.75 3.54 4.88
N SER A 6 14.90 3.67 5.55
CA SER A 6 15.72 2.51 5.91
C SER A 6 15.05 1.61 6.95
N ARG A 7 14.25 2.18 7.88
CA ARG A 7 13.44 1.43 8.85
C ARG A 7 12.26 0.70 8.20
N VAL A 8 11.66 1.24 7.14
CA VAL A 8 10.62 0.55 6.38
C VAL A 8 11.18 -0.71 5.72
N GLY A 9 12.35 -0.60 5.06
CA GLY A 9 13.04 -1.76 4.46
C GLY A 9 13.38 -2.84 5.51
N TYR A 10 13.91 -2.41 6.65
CA TYR A 10 14.17 -3.30 7.80
C TYR A 10 12.90 -4.00 8.31
N GLY A 11 11.79 -3.25 8.47
CA GLY A 11 10.51 -3.78 8.93
C GLY A 11 9.90 -4.80 7.95
N LEU A 12 9.96 -4.52 6.64
CA LEU A 12 9.53 -5.46 5.60
C LEU A 12 10.35 -6.75 5.64
N ALA A 13 11.66 -6.64 5.90
CA ALA A 13 12.52 -7.80 6.03
C ALA A 13 12.22 -8.59 7.31
N ARG A 14 11.99 -7.92 8.45
CA ARG A 14 11.56 -8.56 9.71
C ARG A 14 10.23 -9.31 9.55
N ASN A 15 9.31 -8.75 8.75
CA ASN A 15 8.03 -9.37 8.41
C ASN A 15 8.12 -10.39 7.27
N ARG A 16 9.34 -10.80 6.86
CA ARG A 16 9.61 -11.82 5.83
C ARG A 16 9.12 -11.48 4.42
N TYR A 17 8.81 -10.21 4.16
CA TYR A 17 8.46 -9.73 2.81
C TYR A 17 9.69 -9.36 1.97
N PHE A 18 10.80 -8.97 2.60
CA PHE A 18 12.06 -8.59 1.94
C PHE A 18 13.21 -9.54 2.29
N PRO A 19 14.29 -9.59 1.48
CA PRO A 19 15.46 -10.42 1.75
C PRO A 19 16.07 -10.15 3.14
N ARG A 20 16.52 -11.22 3.82
CA ARG A 20 17.08 -11.14 5.18
C ARG A 20 18.25 -10.14 5.33
N ALA A 21 18.98 -9.86 4.25
CA ALA A 21 20.05 -8.86 4.25
C ALA A 21 19.59 -7.46 4.70
N PHE A 22 18.33 -7.09 4.46
CA PHE A 22 17.76 -5.81 4.89
C PHE A 22 17.53 -5.72 6.41
N GLN A 23 17.66 -6.84 7.14
CA GLN A 23 17.61 -6.90 8.61
C GLN A 23 18.96 -6.55 9.27
N PHE A 24 20.07 -6.46 8.52
CA PHE A 24 21.37 -6.18 9.12
C PHE A 24 21.44 -4.74 9.62
N VAL A 25 21.77 -4.61 10.92
CA VAL A 25 21.95 -3.33 11.61
C VAL A 25 23.38 -3.21 12.12
N ASP A 26 23.90 -1.99 12.10
CA ASP A 26 25.20 -1.67 12.70
C ASP A 26 25.09 -1.52 14.24
N ARG A 27 26.22 -1.33 14.94
CA ARG A 27 26.31 -1.17 16.40
C ARG A 27 25.39 -0.08 16.97
N ASN A 28 25.06 0.93 16.18
CA ASN A 28 24.15 2.02 16.55
C ASN A 28 22.66 1.73 16.20
N GLY A 29 22.32 0.51 15.78
CA GLY A 29 20.95 0.11 15.41
C GLY A 29 20.48 0.62 14.05
N ILE A 30 21.42 1.02 13.16
CA ILE A 30 21.10 1.59 11.85
C ILE A 30 21.07 0.48 10.78
N PRO A 31 19.96 0.29 10.03
CA PRO A 31 19.89 -0.71 8.99
C PRO A 31 20.63 -0.24 7.72
N TRP A 32 21.93 -0.51 7.65
CA TRP A 32 22.83 0.07 6.64
C TRP A 32 22.61 -0.49 5.23
N VAL A 33 22.20 -1.76 5.09
CA VAL A 33 21.87 -2.36 3.79
C VAL A 33 20.66 -1.65 3.18
N SER A 34 19.62 -1.42 3.97
CA SER A 34 18.44 -0.66 3.59
C SER A 34 18.78 0.80 3.25
N LEU A 35 19.74 1.39 3.95
CA LEU A 35 20.22 2.75 3.70
C LEU A 35 20.94 2.87 2.35
N ILE A 36 21.89 1.96 2.05
CA ILE A 36 22.60 1.94 0.77
C ILE A 36 21.62 1.68 -0.38
N PHE A 37 20.70 0.74 -0.20
CA PHE A 37 19.67 0.46 -1.19
C PHE A 37 18.80 1.69 -1.47
N ALA A 38 18.30 2.36 -0.42
CA ALA A 38 17.52 3.59 -0.57
C ALA A 38 18.31 4.72 -1.24
N PHE A 39 19.62 4.82 -0.96
CA PHE A 39 20.51 5.79 -1.59
C PHE A 39 20.71 5.51 -3.10
N LEU A 40 21.01 4.27 -3.47
CA LEU A 40 21.16 3.86 -4.87
C LEU A 40 19.85 4.01 -5.65
N LEU A 41 18.72 3.66 -5.03
CA LEU A 41 17.40 3.88 -5.61
C LEU A 41 17.16 5.39 -5.80
N GLY A 42 17.49 6.22 -4.81
CA GLY A 42 17.40 7.68 -4.92
C GLY A 42 18.23 8.24 -6.09
N LEU A 43 19.47 7.78 -6.26
CA LEU A 43 20.31 8.13 -7.41
C LEU A 43 19.69 7.68 -8.73
N LEU A 44 19.15 6.46 -8.78
CA LEU A 44 18.47 5.92 -9.94
C LEU A 44 17.20 6.70 -10.28
N PHE A 45 16.48 7.29 -9.32
CA PHE A 45 15.34 8.16 -9.62
C PHE A 45 15.77 9.57 -10.05
N LEU A 46 16.99 10.01 -9.70
CA LEU A 46 17.53 11.29 -10.13
C LEU A 46 18.02 11.28 -11.58
N LEU A 47 18.52 10.14 -12.07
CA LEU A 47 19.20 9.99 -13.37
C LEU A 47 18.30 9.98 -14.63
N PRO A 48 17.13 9.31 -14.66
CA PRO A 48 16.33 9.12 -15.87
C PRO A 48 15.08 10.01 -15.95
N PHE A 49 14.75 10.81 -14.92
CA PHE A 49 13.55 11.63 -14.93
C PHE A 49 13.84 13.03 -15.51
N PRO A 50 13.34 13.36 -16.71
CA PRO A 50 13.66 14.63 -17.38
C PRO A 50 12.99 15.86 -16.74
N SER A 51 12.07 15.66 -15.79
CA SER A 51 11.37 16.75 -15.12
C SER A 51 11.18 16.51 -13.62
N TRP A 52 11.52 17.53 -12.82
CA TRP A 52 11.22 17.60 -11.38
C TRP A 52 9.72 17.37 -11.09
N HIS A 53 8.86 17.88 -11.97
CA HIS A 53 7.41 17.71 -11.88
C HIS A 53 7.00 16.23 -11.92
N SER A 54 7.58 15.43 -12.81
CA SER A 54 7.29 13.99 -12.89
C SER A 54 7.69 13.24 -11.61
N LEU A 55 8.80 13.62 -10.97
CA LEU A 55 9.23 13.03 -9.70
C LEU A 55 8.26 13.34 -8.56
N VAL A 56 7.88 14.61 -8.41
CA VAL A 56 6.93 15.03 -7.37
C VAL A 56 5.56 14.38 -7.59
N SER A 57 5.08 14.32 -8.85
CA SER A 57 3.84 13.64 -9.21
C SER A 57 3.85 12.16 -8.83
N LEU A 58 4.94 11.45 -9.11
CA LEU A 58 5.09 10.04 -8.76
C LEU A 58 5.11 9.82 -7.25
N VAL A 59 5.91 10.58 -6.50
CA VAL A 59 6.00 10.47 -5.03
C VAL A 59 4.66 10.80 -4.38
N THR A 60 3.96 11.82 -4.87
CA THR A 60 2.63 12.21 -4.37
C THR A 60 1.62 11.10 -4.64
N SER A 61 1.60 10.55 -5.85
CA SER A 61 0.69 9.44 -6.22
C SER A 61 0.95 8.18 -5.40
N ALA A 62 2.22 7.81 -5.21
CA ALA A 62 2.60 6.69 -4.35
C ALA A 62 2.15 6.91 -2.90
N SER A 63 2.32 8.12 -2.38
CA SER A 63 1.88 8.49 -1.02
C SER A 63 0.37 8.43 -0.89
N VAL A 64 -0.37 8.97 -1.87
CA VAL A 64 -1.84 8.94 -1.88
C VAL A 64 -2.34 7.50 -1.99
N LEU A 65 -1.72 6.67 -2.82
CA LEU A 65 -2.07 5.25 -2.94
C LEU A 65 -1.86 4.51 -1.62
N MET A 66 -0.77 4.78 -0.91
CA MET A 66 -0.53 4.24 0.43
C MET A 66 -1.64 4.69 1.41
N TYR A 67 -2.01 5.98 1.39
CA TYR A 67 -3.07 6.50 2.25
C TYR A 67 -4.49 6.04 1.85
N ALA A 68 -4.70 5.63 0.59
CA ALA A 68 -5.96 5.04 0.14
C ALA A 68 -6.28 3.73 0.88
N GLY A 69 -5.28 3.08 1.47
CA GLY A 69 -5.48 1.94 2.38
C GLY A 69 -6.19 2.32 3.68
N ALA A 70 -5.99 3.54 4.20
CA ALA A 70 -6.58 3.98 5.47
C ALA A 70 -8.13 3.96 5.51
N PRO A 71 -8.86 4.50 4.52
CA PRO A 71 -10.32 4.39 4.49
C PRO A 71 -10.82 2.95 4.31
N LEU A 72 -10.07 2.10 3.61
CA LEU A 72 -10.39 0.67 3.49
C LEU A 72 -10.25 -0.04 4.85
N SER A 73 -9.14 0.19 5.56
CA SER A 73 -8.94 -0.34 6.91
C SER A 73 -10.01 0.16 7.89
N LEU A 74 -10.33 1.45 7.86
CA LEU A 74 -11.39 2.03 8.69
C LEU A 74 -12.75 1.35 8.42
N GLY A 75 -13.10 1.15 7.14
CA GLY A 75 -14.31 0.44 6.74
C GLY A 75 -14.34 -1.02 7.20
N ALA A 76 -13.21 -1.74 7.04
CA ALA A 76 -13.08 -3.13 7.45
C ALA A 76 -13.22 -3.29 8.97
N PHE A 77 -12.44 -2.54 9.75
CA PHE A 77 -12.44 -2.60 11.22
C PHE A 77 -13.80 -2.22 11.80
N ARG A 78 -14.51 -1.26 11.21
CA ARG A 78 -15.85 -0.89 11.68
C ARG A 78 -16.85 -2.04 11.63
N GLY A 79 -16.74 -2.91 10.63
CA GLY A 79 -17.61 -4.09 10.51
C GLY A 79 -17.09 -5.32 11.25
N GLN A 80 -15.78 -5.47 11.47
CA GLN A 80 -15.21 -6.67 12.10
C GLN A 80 -15.13 -6.55 13.62
N VAL A 81 -14.83 -5.35 14.14
CA VAL A 81 -14.64 -5.06 15.56
C VAL A 81 -15.45 -3.83 15.98
N PRO A 82 -16.80 -3.93 15.97
CA PRO A 82 -17.66 -2.86 16.45
C PRO A 82 -17.46 -2.56 17.94
N GLU A 83 -17.19 -3.59 18.74
CA GLU A 83 -17.14 -3.54 20.22
C GLU A 83 -15.82 -3.00 20.81
N GLN A 84 -14.76 -2.86 20.01
CA GLN A 84 -13.47 -2.39 20.53
C GLN A 84 -13.57 -0.93 21.00
N PRO A 85 -13.00 -0.56 22.16
CA PRO A 85 -13.00 0.82 22.65
C PRO A 85 -12.22 1.70 21.67
N ARG A 86 -12.83 2.82 21.28
CA ARG A 86 -12.25 3.76 20.30
C ARG A 86 -11.98 5.10 20.98
N PRO A 87 -10.71 5.47 21.20
CA PRO A 87 -10.36 6.78 21.75
C PRO A 87 -10.89 7.95 20.92
N TYR A 88 -11.03 7.73 19.61
CA TYR A 88 -11.60 8.70 18.68
C TYR A 88 -12.61 8.05 17.73
N ARG A 89 -13.73 8.71 17.49
CA ARG A 89 -14.79 8.26 16.58
C ARG A 89 -15.03 9.30 15.49
N VAL A 90 -14.65 8.96 14.26
CA VAL A 90 -14.95 9.80 13.09
C VAL A 90 -16.47 9.86 12.87
N PRO A 91 -17.11 11.05 12.90
CA PRO A 91 -18.54 11.18 12.61
C PRO A 91 -18.83 10.73 11.19
N GLY A 92 -19.91 9.96 10.99
CA GLY A 92 -20.36 9.55 9.66
C GLY A 92 -19.39 8.68 8.86
N ALA A 93 -18.42 7.97 9.47
CA ALA A 93 -17.39 7.32 8.66
C ALA A 93 -17.82 6.15 7.75
N SER A 94 -19.09 5.72 7.78
CA SER A 94 -19.67 4.90 6.71
C SER A 94 -19.74 5.65 5.36
N VAL A 95 -19.79 6.98 5.39
CA VAL A 95 -19.76 7.88 4.24
C VAL A 95 -18.37 8.49 4.04
N VAL A 96 -17.70 8.90 5.12
CA VAL A 96 -16.36 9.51 5.03
C VAL A 96 -15.33 8.55 4.45
N ALA A 97 -15.39 7.26 4.81
CA ALA A 97 -14.44 6.28 4.30
C ALA A 97 -14.56 6.05 2.78
N PRO A 98 -15.74 5.74 2.19
CA PRO A 98 -15.84 5.63 0.73
C PRO A 98 -15.52 6.95 0.03
N LEU A 99 -15.93 8.09 0.59
CA LEU A 99 -15.62 9.40 0.00
C LEU A 99 -14.11 9.69 0.00
N ALA A 100 -13.41 9.40 1.09
CA ALA A 100 -11.96 9.55 1.17
C ALA A 100 -11.24 8.62 0.18
N PHE A 101 -11.75 7.40 -0.03
CA PHE A 101 -11.22 6.52 -1.06
C PHE A 101 -11.44 7.08 -2.47
N VAL A 102 -12.63 7.61 -2.78
CA VAL A 102 -12.91 8.28 -4.06
C VAL A 102 -11.96 9.47 -4.28
N ILE A 103 -11.76 10.31 -3.27
CA ILE A 103 -10.86 11.47 -3.36
C ILE A 103 -9.40 11.02 -3.60
N ALA A 104 -8.93 9.99 -2.90
CA ALA A 104 -7.60 9.44 -3.14
C ALA A 104 -7.43 8.97 -4.60
N ASN A 105 -8.45 8.32 -5.15
CA ASN A 105 -8.46 7.88 -6.54
C ASN A 105 -8.51 9.03 -7.55
N MET A 106 -9.24 10.11 -7.24
CA MET A 106 -9.22 11.35 -8.03
C MET A 106 -7.82 11.96 -8.09
N ILE A 107 -7.15 12.09 -6.95
CA ILE A 107 -5.80 12.65 -6.89
C ILE A 107 -4.82 11.80 -7.72
N ILE A 108 -4.89 10.47 -7.59
CA ILE A 108 -4.08 9.56 -8.41
C ILE A 108 -4.41 9.73 -9.89
N TYR A 109 -5.69 9.80 -10.25
CA TYR A 109 -6.13 9.96 -11.64
C TYR A 109 -5.60 11.25 -12.28
N TRP A 110 -5.62 12.38 -11.55
CA TRP A 110 -5.12 13.67 -12.02
C TRP A 110 -3.61 13.72 -12.24
N SER A 111 -2.85 12.84 -11.59
CA SER A 111 -1.42 12.67 -11.84
C SER A 111 -1.12 12.14 -13.26
N GLY A 112 -2.13 11.59 -13.94
CA GLY A 112 -2.10 11.21 -15.34
C GLY A 112 -1.42 9.88 -15.64
N PHE A 113 -1.65 9.39 -16.87
CA PHE A 113 -1.26 8.03 -17.27
C PHE A 113 0.23 7.77 -17.12
N GLU A 114 1.06 8.76 -17.48
CA GLU A 114 2.51 8.62 -17.40
C GLU A 114 2.99 8.30 -15.96
N THR A 115 2.39 8.96 -14.97
CA THR A 115 2.70 8.71 -13.57
C THR A 115 2.23 7.32 -13.14
N LEU A 116 1.04 6.91 -13.60
CA LEU A 116 0.41 5.65 -13.20
C LEU A 116 1.15 4.42 -13.73
N TRP A 117 1.61 4.41 -14.97
CA TRP A 117 2.36 3.25 -15.47
C TRP A 117 3.73 3.12 -14.81
N LYS A 118 4.41 4.26 -14.51
CA LYS A 118 5.66 4.26 -13.75
C LYS A 118 5.44 3.75 -12.33
N LEU A 119 4.38 4.20 -11.66
CA LEU A 119 3.97 3.68 -10.36
C LEU A 119 3.67 2.18 -10.43
N GLY A 120 3.00 1.73 -11.48
CA GLY A 120 2.74 0.32 -11.77
C GLY A 120 4.01 -0.51 -11.89
N ILE A 121 5.05 -0.01 -12.56
CA ILE A 121 6.37 -0.67 -12.61
C ILE A 121 7.00 -0.74 -11.22
N CYS A 122 6.96 0.33 -10.43
CA CYS A 122 7.48 0.31 -9.07
C CYS A 122 6.79 -0.76 -8.20
N ILE A 123 5.46 -0.88 -8.32
CA ILE A 123 4.67 -1.90 -7.63
C ILE A 123 5.04 -3.31 -8.14
N ALA A 124 5.18 -3.49 -9.45
CA ALA A 124 5.56 -4.77 -10.05
C ALA A 124 6.95 -5.22 -9.59
N ILE A 125 7.93 -4.31 -9.52
CA ILE A 125 9.26 -4.59 -8.94
C ILE A 125 9.11 -5.03 -7.48
N GLY A 126 8.27 -4.35 -6.69
CA GLY A 126 7.98 -4.74 -5.31
C GLY A 126 7.43 -6.18 -5.21
N TYR A 127 6.47 -6.54 -6.07
CA TYR A 127 5.93 -7.91 -6.12
C TYR A 127 6.97 -8.95 -6.57
N ILE A 128 7.83 -8.62 -7.53
CA ILE A 128 8.92 -9.50 -7.97
C ILE A 128 9.90 -9.74 -6.82
N LEU A 129 10.26 -8.70 -6.05
CA LEU A 129 11.15 -8.84 -4.89
C LEU A 129 10.53 -9.74 -3.82
N ILE A 130 9.24 -9.58 -3.53
CA ILE A 130 8.51 -10.44 -2.60
C ILE A 130 8.48 -11.89 -3.11
N GLY A 131 8.14 -12.10 -4.39
CA GLY A 131 8.07 -13.42 -5.01
C GLY A 131 9.44 -14.13 -5.08
N ALA A 132 10.50 -13.39 -5.42
CA ALA A 132 11.87 -13.91 -5.40
C ALA A 132 12.29 -14.34 -3.98
N ASN A 133 11.93 -13.55 -2.96
CA ASN A 133 12.16 -13.92 -1.57
C ASN A 133 11.39 -15.20 -1.16
N TRP A 134 10.16 -15.37 -1.65
CA TRP A 134 9.36 -16.58 -1.39
C TRP A 134 9.91 -17.85 -2.03
N LEU A 135 10.49 -17.72 -3.23
CA LEU A 135 11.17 -18.82 -3.92
C LEU A 135 12.48 -19.19 -3.22
N ALA A 136 13.23 -18.19 -2.74
CA ALA A 136 14.49 -18.39 -2.03
C ALA A 136 14.30 -18.96 -0.62
N PHE A 137 13.21 -18.62 0.09
CA PHE A 137 12.96 -19.04 1.47
C PHE A 137 11.54 -19.59 1.69
N PRO A 138 11.26 -20.84 1.28
CA PRO A 138 9.92 -21.44 1.36
C PRO A 138 9.34 -21.57 2.78
N ALA A 139 10.22 -21.70 3.79
CA ALA A 139 9.84 -21.86 5.20
C ALA A 139 9.32 -20.56 5.85
N ASP A 140 9.52 -19.41 5.21
CA ASP A 140 9.26 -18.08 5.77
C ASP A 140 8.06 -17.36 5.11
N ARG A 141 7.22 -18.08 4.36
CA ARG A 141 6.10 -17.49 3.61
C ARG A 141 5.11 -16.78 4.55
N PRO A 142 4.88 -15.47 4.38
CA PRO A 142 3.75 -14.80 5.01
C PRO A 142 2.45 -15.46 4.52
N PRO A 143 1.46 -15.71 5.40
CA PRO A 143 0.15 -16.16 4.94
C PRO A 143 -0.47 -15.03 4.10
N LEU A 144 -0.50 -15.23 2.77
CA LEU A 144 -1.07 -14.25 1.86
C LEU A 144 -2.47 -14.70 1.47
N ASP A 145 -3.48 -14.06 2.04
CA ASP A 145 -4.87 -14.35 1.73
C ASP A 145 -5.24 -13.82 0.35
N TRP A 146 -5.11 -14.69 -0.65
CA TRP A 146 -5.43 -14.38 -2.04
C TRP A 146 -6.86 -13.82 -2.21
N ARG A 147 -7.80 -14.32 -1.38
CA ARG A 147 -9.19 -13.85 -1.35
C ARG A 147 -9.28 -12.37 -0.95
N SER A 148 -8.44 -11.91 -0.04
CA SER A 148 -8.41 -10.54 0.45
C SER A 148 -7.64 -9.59 -0.48
N ALA A 149 -6.72 -10.12 -1.29
CA ALA A 149 -5.90 -9.35 -2.24
C ALA A 149 -6.52 -9.26 -3.65
N GLN A 150 -7.55 -10.04 -3.97
CA GLN A 150 -8.08 -10.16 -5.33
C GLN A 150 -8.54 -8.84 -5.96
N TRP A 151 -9.04 -7.89 -5.17
CA TRP A 151 -9.54 -6.60 -5.66
C TRP A 151 -8.41 -5.66 -6.10
N LEU A 152 -7.18 -5.88 -5.61
CA LEU A 152 -6.05 -5.00 -5.85
C LEU A 152 -5.56 -5.08 -7.31
N PHE A 153 -5.56 -6.26 -7.92
CA PHE A 153 -5.15 -6.39 -9.33
C PHE A 153 -6.14 -5.71 -10.29
N PRO A 154 -7.46 -5.96 -10.22
CA PRO A 154 -8.47 -5.22 -10.98
C PRO A 154 -8.44 -3.73 -10.68
N TYR A 155 -8.15 -3.33 -9.43
CA TYR A 155 -7.96 -1.94 -9.07
C TYR A 155 -6.81 -1.28 -9.84
N LEU A 156 -5.62 -1.87 -9.80
CA LEU A 156 -4.44 -1.32 -10.48
C LEU A 156 -4.61 -1.31 -12.00
N ILE A 157 -5.12 -2.40 -12.57
CA ILE A 157 -5.40 -2.51 -14.01
C ILE A 157 -6.49 -1.51 -14.43
N GLY A 158 -7.58 -1.43 -13.66
CA GLY A 158 -8.69 -0.54 -13.94
C GLY A 158 -8.27 0.93 -13.86
N MET A 159 -7.50 1.33 -12.84
CA MET A 159 -6.94 2.68 -12.77
C MET A 159 -6.02 2.99 -13.95
N GLY A 160 -5.18 2.02 -14.36
CA GLY A 160 -4.33 2.16 -15.55
C GLY A 160 -5.14 2.38 -16.84
N ILE A 161 -6.19 1.57 -17.04
CA ILE A 161 -7.09 1.68 -18.21
C ILE A 161 -7.87 3.00 -18.20
N LEU A 162 -8.42 3.41 -17.04
CA LEU A 162 -9.17 4.65 -16.91
C LEU A 162 -8.28 5.86 -17.16
N SER A 163 -7.05 5.84 -16.66
CA SER A 163 -6.06 6.89 -16.90
C SER A 163 -5.64 6.94 -18.36
N TRP A 164 -5.42 5.79 -18.99
CA TRP A 164 -5.09 5.70 -20.42
C TRP A 164 -6.20 6.21 -21.35
N GLN A 165 -7.47 5.94 -21.02
CA GLN A 165 -8.62 6.43 -21.79
C GLN A 165 -9.06 7.85 -21.41
N GLY A 166 -8.49 8.38 -20.34
CA GLY A 166 -8.89 9.60 -19.66
C GLY A 166 -8.39 10.89 -20.30
N GLN A 167 -8.49 11.98 -19.52
CA GLN A 167 -8.14 13.34 -19.93
C GLN A 167 -6.76 13.80 -19.43
N TYR A 168 -6.15 13.10 -18.47
CA TYR A 168 -4.98 13.58 -17.73
C TYR A 168 -3.68 12.86 -18.13
N GLY A 169 -2.64 13.66 -18.41
CA GLY A 169 -1.28 13.22 -18.75
C GLY A 169 -1.06 12.95 -20.24
N PRO A 170 0.21 12.85 -20.69
CA PRO A 170 0.54 12.58 -22.08
C PRO A 170 0.25 11.12 -22.46
N GLY A 171 -0.15 10.88 -23.72
CA GLY A 171 -0.41 9.54 -24.26
C GLY A 171 -1.80 8.97 -23.96
N ASN A 172 -2.71 9.80 -23.46
CA ASN A 172 -4.11 9.46 -23.25
C ASN A 172 -4.92 9.54 -24.55
N THR A 173 -5.99 8.74 -24.63
CA THR A 173 -6.77 8.60 -25.87
C THR A 173 -7.94 9.59 -25.97
N PHE A 174 -8.21 10.38 -24.92
CA PHE A 174 -9.31 11.36 -24.83
C PHE A 174 -10.70 10.80 -25.20
N ARG A 175 -10.92 9.49 -25.01
CA ARG A 175 -12.18 8.83 -25.38
C ARG A 175 -13.32 9.16 -24.42
N ILE A 176 -12.99 9.44 -23.17
CA ILE A 176 -13.97 9.77 -22.14
C ILE A 176 -14.12 11.29 -22.10
N PRO A 177 -15.33 11.85 -22.28
CA PRO A 177 -15.54 13.29 -22.19
C PRO A 177 -15.15 13.85 -20.83
N PHE A 178 -14.71 15.11 -20.84
CA PHE A 178 -14.43 15.88 -19.63
C PHE A 178 -15.66 15.89 -18.71
N TRP A 179 -15.46 15.76 -17.39
CA TRP A 179 -16.45 15.54 -16.32
C TRP A 179 -16.98 14.10 -16.20
N TRP A 180 -17.19 13.41 -17.32
CA TRP A 180 -17.62 12.00 -17.29
C TRP A 180 -16.53 11.07 -16.79
N ASP A 181 -15.28 11.41 -17.07
CA ASP A 181 -14.10 10.72 -16.56
C ASP A 181 -14.03 10.73 -15.03
N MET A 182 -14.28 11.87 -14.39
CA MET A 182 -14.35 11.98 -12.93
C MET A 182 -15.46 11.11 -12.34
N LEU A 183 -16.64 11.12 -12.95
CA LEU A 183 -17.77 10.29 -12.52
C LEU A 183 -17.48 8.80 -12.66
N ILE A 184 -16.86 8.39 -13.77
CA ILE A 184 -16.48 6.99 -14.01
C ILE A 184 -15.45 6.54 -13.00
N VAL A 185 -14.41 7.34 -12.73
CA VAL A 185 -13.39 6.98 -11.74
C VAL A 185 -13.98 6.99 -10.33
N ALA A 186 -14.90 7.90 -10.00
CA ALA A 186 -15.61 7.88 -8.72
C ALA A 186 -16.46 6.61 -8.56
N ALA A 187 -17.24 6.24 -9.58
CA ALA A 187 -18.04 5.02 -9.59
C ALA A 187 -17.16 3.77 -9.48
N PHE A 188 -16.04 3.73 -10.22
CA PHE A 188 -15.05 2.67 -10.14
C PHE A 188 -14.44 2.54 -8.75
N ALA A 189 -14.03 3.65 -8.14
CA ALA A 189 -13.49 3.69 -6.79
C ALA A 189 -14.51 3.17 -5.76
N LEU A 190 -15.79 3.54 -5.89
CA LEU A 190 -16.85 3.00 -5.03
C LEU A 190 -17.05 1.50 -5.24
N ALA A 191 -17.07 1.02 -6.49
CA ALA A 191 -17.19 -0.40 -6.78
C ALA A 191 -16.04 -1.21 -6.15
N ILE A 192 -14.80 -0.73 -6.28
CA ILE A 192 -13.63 -1.32 -5.64
C ILE A 192 -13.73 -1.26 -4.11
N TYR A 193 -14.14 -0.12 -3.54
CA TYR A 193 -14.32 0.04 -2.10
C TYR A 193 -15.28 -1.02 -1.54
N TYR A 194 -16.47 -1.14 -2.13
CA TYR A 194 -17.45 -2.13 -1.68
C TYR A 194 -17.01 -3.57 -1.96
N TRP A 195 -16.27 -3.82 -3.04
CA TRP A 195 -15.69 -5.13 -3.30
C TRP A 195 -14.67 -5.51 -2.22
N ALA A 196 -13.72 -4.63 -1.92
CA ALA A 196 -12.75 -4.81 -0.85
C ALA A 196 -13.42 -5.10 0.51
N MET A 197 -14.56 -4.45 0.79
CA MET A 197 -15.32 -4.68 2.03
C MET A 197 -16.03 -6.02 2.11
N ARG A 198 -16.38 -6.60 0.95
CA ARG A 198 -16.95 -7.95 0.87
C ARG A 198 -15.88 -9.03 0.94
N THR A 199 -14.66 -8.72 0.51
CA THR A 199 -13.54 -9.66 0.48
C THR A 199 -12.57 -9.49 1.65
N LYS A 200 -12.88 -8.64 2.63
CA LYS A 200 -12.04 -8.42 3.82
C LYS A 200 -11.82 -9.73 4.59
N LEU A 201 -10.69 -9.81 5.29
CA LEU A 201 -10.30 -11.00 6.06
C LEU A 201 -11.41 -11.44 7.03
N PRO A 202 -11.54 -12.74 7.34
CA PRO A 202 -12.36 -13.19 8.45
C PRO A 202 -11.92 -12.54 9.77
N LYS A 203 -12.87 -12.28 10.68
CA LYS A 203 -12.60 -11.63 11.97
C LYS A 203 -11.54 -12.40 12.78
N THR A 204 -11.61 -13.73 12.78
CA THR A 204 -10.69 -14.60 13.54
C THR A 204 -9.25 -14.43 13.09
N GLU A 205 -9.02 -14.46 11.78
CA GLU A 205 -7.68 -14.32 11.18
C GLU A 205 -7.13 -12.91 11.34
N MET A 206 -7.97 -11.89 11.19
CA MET A 206 -7.59 -10.51 11.49
C MET A 206 -7.17 -10.36 12.97
N MET A 207 -7.89 -10.95 13.92
CA MET A 207 -7.53 -10.90 15.34
C MET A 207 -6.21 -11.64 15.61
N GLU A 208 -5.96 -12.77 14.96
CA GLU A 208 -4.69 -13.51 15.06
C GLU A 208 -3.52 -12.67 14.52
N LEU A 209 -3.67 -12.01 13.37
CA LEU A 209 -2.65 -11.12 12.83
C LEU A 209 -2.39 -9.92 13.75
N VAL A 210 -3.44 -9.34 14.35
CA VAL A 210 -3.28 -8.26 15.34
C VAL A 210 -2.57 -8.77 16.59
N ALA A 211 -2.92 -9.96 17.10
CA ALA A 211 -2.26 -10.57 18.26
C ALA A 211 -0.77 -10.80 18.00
N ARG A 212 -0.43 -11.41 16.85
CA ARG A 212 0.97 -11.59 16.39
C ARG A 212 1.72 -10.27 16.28
N GLN A 213 1.11 -9.21 15.76
CA GLN A 213 1.73 -7.88 15.66
C GLN A 213 1.85 -7.17 17.01
N SER A 214 0.95 -7.43 17.94
CA SER A 214 0.98 -6.86 19.30
C SER A 214 2.00 -7.53 20.23
N GLY A 215 2.71 -8.56 19.75
CA GLY A 215 3.79 -9.22 20.50
C GLY A 215 3.30 -10.04 21.70
N GLN A 216 2.04 -10.48 21.73
CA GLN A 216 1.54 -11.30 22.85
C GLN A 216 2.18 -12.70 22.94
N ASP A 217 2.94 -13.13 21.91
CA ASP A 217 3.78 -14.33 21.95
C ASP A 217 5.22 -14.08 22.44
N GLU A 218 5.58 -12.84 22.82
CA GLU A 218 6.93 -12.44 23.30
C GLU A 218 7.01 -12.19 24.82
N LEU A 219 6.02 -12.58 25.62
CA LEU A 219 6.30 -12.78 27.05
C LEU A 219 6.92 -14.16 27.21
N PRO A 220 8.25 -14.30 27.36
CA PRO A 220 8.75 -15.52 27.98
C PRO A 220 8.01 -15.64 29.31
N ASP A 221 7.56 -16.86 29.61
CA ASP A 221 7.14 -17.24 30.96
C ASP A 221 8.36 -17.04 31.86
N THR A 222 8.61 -15.80 32.27
CA THR A 222 9.55 -15.51 33.34
C THR A 222 8.82 -16.00 34.57
N GLY A 223 9.08 -17.26 34.92
CA GLY A 223 8.59 -17.96 36.11
C GLY A 223 9.03 -17.30 37.43
N LEU A 224 8.99 -15.97 37.50
CA LEU A 224 9.04 -15.19 38.70
C LEU A 224 7.67 -15.30 39.35
N GLN A 225 7.58 -16.34 40.17
CA GLN A 225 6.62 -16.44 41.26
C GLN A 225 6.81 -15.20 42.15
N HIS A 226 5.75 -14.43 42.34
CA HIS A 226 5.63 -13.49 43.45
C HIS A 226 5.12 -14.24 44.68
#